data_AF-A0A8X6FUM1-F1
#
_entry.id   AF-A0A8X6FUM1-F1
#
_cell.length_a   1.000
_cell.length_b   1.000
_cell.length_c   1.000
_cell.angle_alpha   90.00
_cell.angle_beta   90.00
_cell.angle_gamma   90.00
#
_symmetry.space_group_name_H-M   'P 1'
#
loop_
_entity.id
_entity.type
_entity.pdbx_description
1 polymer ?
#
loop_
_entity_poly.entity_id
_entity_poly.type
_entity_poly.pdbx_seq_one_letter_code
_entity_poly.pdbx_strand_id
1 'polypeptide(L)'
;MLEAADSLFEEFKNKKEIVSAINTLQLSARTVTRRIEVIAENLEAELANDMENCIFFSLQINELTDVTNISQLAICLRWYFLILQQKKIP
;
A
#
# COMPACT_ATOMS: atom_id res chain seq x y z
N MET A 1 -11.26 7.25 8.83
CA MET A 1 -11.23 8.05 10.08
C MET A 1 -12.15 9.28 10.01
N LEU A 2 -12.34 9.91 8.84
CA LEU A 2 -13.27 11.03 8.68
C LEU A 2 -14.69 10.66 8.24
N GLU A 3 -14.97 9.41 7.91
CA GLU A 3 -16.32 8.98 7.48
C GLU A 3 -17.41 9.31 8.52
N ALA A 4 -17.08 9.27 9.81
CA ALA A 4 -18.00 9.64 10.88
C ALA A 4 -17.94 11.14 11.24
N ALA A 5 -16.93 11.89 10.77
CA ALA A 5 -16.73 13.29 11.17
C ALA A 5 -17.87 14.19 10.70
N ASP A 6 -18.51 13.83 9.58
CA ASP A 6 -19.64 14.59 9.06
C ASP A 6 -20.87 14.53 9.96
N SER A 7 -21.12 13.39 10.60
CA SER A 7 -22.20 13.18 11.58
C SER A 7 -21.79 13.63 12.98
N LEU A 8 -20.53 13.46 13.38
CA LEU A 8 -20.06 13.80 14.73
C LEU A 8 -20.04 15.31 15.01
N PHE A 9 -19.79 16.12 13.98
CA PHE A 9 -19.63 17.57 14.09
C PHE A 9 -20.74 18.34 13.36
N GLU A 10 -21.86 17.70 13.03
CA GLU A 10 -22.94 18.29 12.22
C GLU A 10 -23.50 19.59 12.82
N GLU A 11 -23.73 19.63 14.13
CA GLU A 11 -24.30 20.78 14.83
C GLU A 11 -23.28 21.90 15.12
N PHE A 12 -21.99 21.66 14.83
CA PHE A 12 -20.93 22.62 15.12
C PHE A 12 -20.79 23.63 13.99
N LYS A 13 -20.95 24.92 14.31
CA LYS A 13 -20.80 26.03 13.33
C LYS A 13 -19.41 26.05 12.65
N ASN A 14 -18.38 25.57 13.34
CA ASN A 14 -17.00 25.48 12.86
C ASN A 14 -16.61 24.06 12.38
N LYS A 15 -17.58 23.22 11.99
CA LYS A 15 -17.37 21.86 11.45
C LYS A 15 -16.20 21.79 10.45
N LYS A 16 -16.17 22.70 9.49
CA LYS A 16 -15.13 22.73 8.44
C LYS A 16 -13.73 22.91 9.01
N GLU A 17 -13.57 23.78 10.01
CA GLU A 17 -12.28 24.02 10.66
C GLU A 17 -11.85 22.80 11.48
N ILE A 18 -12.77 22.16 12.22
CA ILE A 18 -12.50 20.95 13.01
C ILE A 18 -12.05 19.80 12.08
N VAL A 19 -12.80 19.55 11.01
CA VAL A 19 -12.49 18.55 9.99
C VAL A 19 -11.14 18.83 9.33
N SER A 20 -10.87 20.09 8.99
CA SER A 20 -9.58 20.49 8.42
C SER A 20 -8.43 20.24 9.40
N ALA A 21 -8.60 20.60 10.68
CA ALA A 21 -7.58 20.37 11.70
C ALA A 21 -7.29 18.88 11.88
N ILE A 22 -8.33 18.03 11.94
CA ILE A 22 -8.18 16.57 12.03
C ILE A 22 -7.43 16.01 10.82
N ASN A 23 -7.74 16.49 9.60
CA ASN A 23 -7.03 16.07 8.38
C ASN A 23 -5.54 16.40 8.41
N THR A 24 -5.14 17.48 9.11
CA THR A 24 -3.73 17.84 9.25
C THR A 24 -3.00 17.05 10.34
N LEU A 25 -3.72 16.31 11.19
CA LEU A 25 -3.10 15.51 12.23
C LEU A 25 -2.34 14.33 11.62
N GLN A 26 -1.09 14.18 12.05
CA GLN A 26 -0.30 13.01 11.72
C GLN A 26 -0.88 11.77 12.40
N LEU A 27 -0.85 10.65 11.68
CA LEU A 27 -1.22 9.36 12.25
C LEU A 27 -0.14 8.89 13.23
N SER A 28 -0.56 8.21 14.30
CA SER A 28 0.39 7.58 15.21
C SER A 28 1.18 6.48 14.49
N ALA A 29 2.41 6.22 14.95
CA ALA A 29 3.26 5.16 14.41
C ALA A 29 2.51 3.82 14.32
N ARG A 30 1.76 3.45 15.36
CA ARG A 30 0.93 2.22 15.39
C ARG A 30 -0.11 2.19 14.26
N THR A 31 -0.76 3.32 13.98
CA THR A 31 -1.76 3.40 12.91
C THR A 31 -1.09 3.28 11.54
N VAL A 32 0.07 3.90 11.36
CA VAL A 32 0.86 3.78 10.12
C VAL A 32 1.33 2.34 9.92
N THR A 33 1.89 1.69 10.94
CA THR A 33 2.32 0.28 10.89
C THR A 33 1.17 -0.64 10.48
N ARG A 34 0.00 -0.53 11.13
CA ARG A 34 -1.17 -1.35 10.76
C ARG A 34 -1.64 -1.12 9.33
N ARG A 35 -1.55 0.11 8.83
CA ARG A 35 -1.87 0.40 7.43
C ARG A 35 -0.84 -0.20 6.47
N ILE A 36 0.44 -0.19 6.82
CA ILE A 36 1.50 -0.83 6.04
C ILE A 36 1.28 -2.34 5.97
N GLU A 37 0.94 -2.98 7.10
CA GLU A 37 0.63 -4.43 7.15
C GLU A 37 -0.53 -4.79 6.21
N VAL A 38 -1.65 -4.07 6.27
CA VAL A 38 -2.80 -4.31 5.39
C VAL A 38 -2.43 -4.12 3.91
N ILE A 39 -1.61 -3.12 3.59
CA ILE A 39 -1.14 -2.91 2.22
C ILE A 39 -0.22 -4.05 1.79
N ALA A 40 0.66 -4.51 2.68
CA ALA A 40 1.58 -5.61 2.40
C ALA A 40 0.82 -6.92 2.14
N GLU A 41 -0.20 -7.25 2.94
CA GLU A 41 -1.06 -8.41 2.72
C GLU A 41 -1.77 -8.35 1.36
N ASN A 42 -2.31 -7.19 0.99
CA ASN A 42 -2.95 -7.02 -0.32
C ASN A 42 -1.95 -7.15 -1.47
N LEU A 43 -0.77 -6.54 -1.36
CA LEU A 43 0.29 -6.64 -2.36
C LEU A 43 0.80 -8.08 -2.51
N GLU A 44 0.89 -8.84 -1.42
CA GLU A 44 1.27 -10.25 -1.46
C GLU A 44 0.25 -11.09 -2.23
N ALA A 45 -1.04 -10.88 -1.96
CA ALA A 45 -2.12 -11.58 -2.67
C ALA A 45 -2.15 -11.23 -4.16
N GLU A 46 -2.02 -9.95 -4.51
CA GLU A 46 -1.93 -9.49 -5.91
C GLU A 46 -0.70 -10.07 -6.62
N LEU A 47 0.45 -10.05 -5.96
CA LEU A 47 1.69 -10.60 -6.51
C LEU A 47 1.61 -12.11 -6.76
N ALA A 48 1.00 -12.87 -5.84
CA ALA A 48 0.78 -14.31 -6.01
C ALA A 48 -0.10 -14.58 -7.24
N ASN A 49 -1.22 -13.86 -7.36
CA ASN A 49 -2.10 -13.97 -8.52
C ASN A 49 -1.37 -13.58 -9.83
N ASP A 50 -0.57 -12.52 -9.81
CA ASP A 50 0.20 -12.10 -10.98
C ASP A 50 1.24 -13.15 -11.39
N MET A 51 1.90 -13.79 -10.42
CA MET A 51 2.88 -14.84 -10.67
C MET A 51 2.24 -16.10 -11.25
N GLU A 52 1.03 -16.47 -10.80
CA GLU A 52 0.26 -17.58 -11.37
C GLU A 52 -0.16 -17.33 -12.83
N ASN A 53 -0.38 -16.06 -13.20
CA ASN A 53 -0.89 -15.68 -14.51
C ASN A 53 0.17 -15.12 -15.47
N CYS A 54 1.41 -14.91 -15.00
CA CYS A 54 2.47 -14.36 -15.84
C CYS A 54 2.95 -15.36 -16.90
N ILE A 55 3.35 -14.83 -18.07
CA ILE A 55 3.91 -15.67 -19.14
C ILE A 55 5.42 -15.82 -18.93
N PHE A 56 6.07 -14.72 -18.57
CA PHE A 56 7.50 -14.67 -18.33
C PHE A 56 7.78 -13.87 -17.07
N PHE A 57 8.80 -14.28 -16.33
CA PHE A 57 9.33 -13.52 -15.22
C PHE A 57 10.86 -13.56 -15.22
N SER A 58 11.46 -12.58 -14.55
CA SER A 58 12.87 -12.51 -14.27
C SER A 58 13.07 -12.12 -12.82
N LEU A 59 14.10 -12.69 -12.20
CA LEU A 59 14.47 -12.44 -10.82
C LEU A 59 15.90 -11.92 -10.75
N GLN A 60 16.09 -10.83 -10.04
CA GLN A 60 17.41 -10.30 -9.70
C GLN A 60 17.62 -10.51 -8.20
N ILE A 61 18.70 -11.22 -7.86
CA ILE A 61 19.08 -11.52 -6.48
C ILE A 61 20.42 -10.84 -6.23
N ASN A 62 20.48 -9.95 -5.24
CA ASN A 62 21.68 -9.20 -4.92
C ASN A 62 21.97 -9.29 -3.42
N GLU A 63 23.12 -9.84 -3.07
CA GLU A 63 23.63 -9.84 -1.70
C GLU A 63 24.49 -8.60 -1.47
N LEU A 64 24.28 -7.93 -0.34
CA LEU A 64 25.07 -6.79 0.10
C LEU A 64 25.46 -7.01 1.55
N THR A 65 26.68 -6.63 1.92
CA THR A 65 27.09 -6.60 3.33
C THR A 65 27.11 -5.16 3.80
N ASP A 66 26.38 -4.86 4.87
CA ASP A 66 26.37 -3.51 5.43
C ASP A 66 27.61 -3.21 6.27
N VAL A 67 27.73 -1.95 6.69
CA VAL A 67 28.85 -1.46 7.53
C VAL A 67 28.95 -2.16 8.89
N THR A 68 27.92 -2.90 9.30
CA THR A 68 27.90 -3.70 10.54
C THR A 68 28.19 -5.18 10.29
N ASN A 69 28.66 -5.54 9.09
CA ASN A 69 28.91 -6.91 8.64
C ASN A 69 27.66 -7.81 8.64
N ILE A 70 26.47 -7.23 8.51
CA ILE A 70 25.24 -7.99 8.32
C ILE A 70 25.01 -8.14 6.82
N SER A 71 24.89 -9.39 6.36
CA SER A 71 24.50 -9.68 4.98
C SER A 71 23.00 -9.42 4.81
N GLN A 72 22.66 -8.68 3.76
CA GLN A 72 21.32 -8.31 3.35
C GLN A 72 21.08 -8.85 1.95
N LEU A 73 19.94 -9.50 1.73
CA LEU A 73 19.55 -10.04 0.43
C LEU A 73 18.41 -9.21 -0.16
N ALA A 74 18.66 -8.58 -1.30
CA ALA A 74 17.64 -7.91 -2.08
C ALA A 74 17.16 -8.82 -3.22
N ILE A 75 15.85 -8.96 -3.35
CA ILE A 75 15.20 -9.73 -4.41
C ILE A 75 14.29 -8.78 -5.19
N CYS A 76 14.53 -8.62 -6.48
CA CYS A 76 13.70 -7.83 -7.38
C CYS A 76 13.11 -8.73 -8.46
N LEU A 77 11.79 -8.77 -8.53
CA LEU A 77 11.04 -9.52 -9.53
C LEU A 77 10.53 -8.57 -10.63
N ARG A 78 10.60 -9.01 -11.88
CA ARG A 78 9.88 -8.38 -13.00
C ARG A 78 9.14 -9.45 -13.76
N TRP A 79 7.87 -9.23 -14.06
CA TRP A 79 7.03 -10.16 -14.80
C TRP A 79 6.38 -9.49 -16.00
N TYR A 80 5.94 -10.31 -16.95
CA TYR A 80 5.20 -9.91 -18.12
C TYR A 80 3.93 -10.73 -18.24
N PHE A 81 2.80 -10.05 -18.41
CA PHE A 81 1.51 -10.65 -18.74
C PHE A 81 1.02 -10.10 -20.07
N LEU A 82 0.29 -10.91 -20.83
CA LEU A 82 -0.43 -10.44 -22.01
C LEU A 82 -1.67 -9.70 -21.51
N ILE A 83 -1.79 -8.40 -21.80
CA ILE A 83 -3.05 -7.69 -21.58
C ILE A 83 -4.05 -8.24 -22.60
N LEU A 84 -4.77 -9.31 -22.26
CA LEU A 84 -6.05 -9.58 -22.91
C LEU A 84 -6.97 -8.45 -22.45
N GLN A 85 -7.22 -7.49 -23.34
CA GLN A 85 -8.12 -6.36 -23.14
C GLN A 85 -9.48 -6.86 -22.64
N GLN A 86 -9.70 -6.90 -21.32
CA GLN A 86 -11.04 -6.84 -20.78
C GLN A 86 -11.52 -5.39 -20.91
N LYS A 87 -11.86 -5.04 -22.16
CA LYS A 87 -12.69 -3.90 -22.50
C LYS A 87 -14.07 -4.16 -21.88
N LYS A 88 -14.25 -3.82 -20.61
CA LYS A 88 -15.58 -3.48 -20.09
C LYS A 88 -15.92 -2.11 -20.68
N ILE A 89 -16.55 -2.15 -21.85
CA ILE A 89 -17.29 -1.04 -22.47
C ILE A 89 -18.57 -0.85 -21.62
N PRO A 90 -19.04 0.39 -21.39
CA PRO A 90 -19.66 0.83 -20.13
C PRO A 90 -20.99 0.16 -19.76
#